data_AF-A0A838V8S3-F1
#
_entry.id   AF-A0A838V8S3-F1
#
_cell.length_a   1.000
_cell.length_b   1.000
_cell.length_c   1.000
_cell.angle_alpha   90.00
_cell.angle_beta   90.00
_cell.angle_gamma   90.00
#
_symmetry.space_group_name_H-M   'P 1'
#
loop_
_entity.id
_entity.type
_entity.pdbx_description
1 polymer ?
#
loop_
_entity_poly.entity_id
_entity_poly.type
_entity_poly.pdbx_seq_one_letter_code
_entity_poly.pdbx_strand_id
1 'polypeptide(L)' 'MSFERPIAAAISPMEAKLVDALPTDSGWQFEPKWDGFRCLAFRCGDAIDLTSKSGKSLARFFPEV' A
#
# COMPACT_ATOMS: atom_id res chain seq x y z
N MET A 1 20.16 1.02 13.46
CA MET A 1 19.77 -0.40 13.48
C MET A 1 19.10 -0.69 12.15
N SER A 2 19.66 -1.61 11.37
CA SER A 2 19.17 -1.97 10.04
C SER A 2 17.94 -2.87 10.16
N PHE A 3 16.80 -2.36 9.69
CA PHE A 3 15.57 -3.13 9.53
C PHE A 3 15.76 -4.09 8.35
N GLU A 4 16.07 -5.36 8.62
CA GLU A 4 16.14 -6.37 7.55
C GLU A 4 14.73 -6.60 6.98
N ARG A 5 14.58 -6.30 5.68
CA ARG A 5 13.33 -6.35 4.93
C ARG A 5 13.40 -7.43 3.86
N PRO A 6 13.33 -8.72 4.20
CA PRO A 6 13.43 -9.78 3.20
C PRO A 6 12.29 -9.73 2.17
N ILE A 7 11.12 -9.16 2.51
CA ILE A 7 9.95 -9.07 1.61
C ILE A 7 9.66 -7.61 1.18
N ALA A 8 9.87 -6.64 2.06
CA ALA A 8 9.42 -5.26 1.86
C ALA A 8 10.28 -4.43 0.90
N ALA A 9 11.53 -4.83 0.63
CA ALA A 9 12.43 -4.05 -0.22
C ALA A 9 12.08 -4.09 -1.72
N ALA A 10 11.23 -5.03 -2.16
CA ALA A 10 10.96 -5.26 -3.59
C ALA A 10 9.48 -5.13 -4.00
N ILE A 11 8.56 -4.84 -3.09
CA ILE A 11 7.12 -4.78 -3.39
C ILE A 11 6.71 -3.34 -3.68
N SER A 12 6.06 -3.13 -4.83
CA SER A 12 5.39 -1.88 -5.18
C SER A 12 3.85 -2.05 -5.13
N PRO A 13 3.08 -0.99 -4.83
CA PRO A 13 1.63 -1.06 -4.92
C PRO A 13 1.17 -1.39 -6.35
N MET A 14 0.31 -2.40 -6.51
CA MET A 14 -0.31 -2.72 -7.79
C MET A 14 -1.21 -1.58 -8.26
N GLU A 15 -1.13 -1.19 -9.53
CA GLU A 15 -2.01 -0.15 -10.10
C GLU A 15 -3.28 -0.73 -10.71
N ALA A 16 -4.39 -0.01 -10.56
CA ALA A 16 -5.65 -0.37 -11.20
C ALA A 16 -5.64 0.11 -12.67
N LYS A 17 -6.17 -0.71 -13.56
CA LYS A 17 -6.42 -0.30 -14.95
C LYS A 17 -7.67 0.58 -15.00
N LEU A 18 -7.57 1.75 -15.62
CA LEU A 18 -8.73 2.62 -15.85
C LEU A 18 -9.64 1.98 -16.93
N VAL A 19 -10.93 1.94 -16.64
CA VAL A 19 -11.98 1.39 -17.51
C VAL A 19 -13.22 2.28 -17.45
N ASP A 20 -14.02 2.30 -18.52
CA ASP A 20 -15.20 3.15 -18.62
C ASP A 20 -16.44 2.59 -17.88
N ALA A 21 -16.45 1.28 -17.63
CA ALA A 21 -17.53 0.59 -16.94
C ALA A 21 -16.99 -0.52 -16.03
N LEU A 22 -17.74 -0.85 -14.98
CA LEU A 22 -17.42 -1.98 -14.10
C LEU A 22 -17.53 -3.30 -14.88
N PRO A 23 -16.61 -4.26 -14.65
CA PRO A 23 -16.69 -5.57 -15.26
C PRO A 23 -17.95 -6.33 -14.79
N THR A 24 -18.47 -7.20 -15.66
CA THR A 24 -19.75 -7.91 -15.45
C THR A 24 -19.62 -9.44 -15.50
N ASP A 25 -18.45 -9.93 -15.91
CA ASP A 25 -18.08 -11.33 -15.87
C ASP A 25 -17.97 -11.85 -14.42
N SER A 26 -18.06 -13.16 -14.25
CA SER A 26 -17.94 -13.80 -12.94
C SER A 26 -16.50 -13.75 -12.41
N GLY A 27 -16.33 -13.63 -11.10
CA GLY A 27 -15.01 -13.71 -10.44
C GLY A 27 -14.46 -12.36 -9.96
N TRP A 28 -15.16 -11.25 -10.24
CA TRP A 28 -14.81 -9.95 -9.71
C TRP A 28 -15.29 -9.76 -8.27
N GLN A 29 -14.46 -9.08 -7.48
CA GLN A 29 -14.79 -8.56 -6.16
C GLN A 29 -14.74 -7.03 -6.21
N PHE A 30 -15.65 -6.36 -5.51
CA PHE A 30 -15.77 -4.90 -5.53
C PHE A 30 -15.50 -4.34 -4.14
N GLU A 31 -14.60 -3.35 -4.09
CA GLU A 31 -14.26 -2.60 -2.89
C GLU A 31 -14.59 -1.11 -3.08
N PRO A 32 -15.01 -0.37 -2.04
CA PRO A 32 -15.17 1.06 -2.11
C PRO A 32 -13.84 1.76 -2.48
N LYS A 33 -13.90 2.74 -3.38
CA LYS A 33 -12.74 3.58 -3.68
C LYS A 33 -12.58 4.64 -2.58
N TRP A 34 -11.51 4.54 -1.81
CA TRP A 34 -11.11 5.56 -0.85
C TRP A 34 -10.27 6.66 -1.52
N ASP A 35 -10.38 7.89 -1.03
CA ASP A 35 -9.50 9.00 -1.42
C ASP A 35 -8.54 9.33 -0.26
N GLY A 36 -7.25 9.39 -0.55
CA GLY A 36 -6.21 9.49 0.46
C GLY A 36 -4.83 9.02 -0.02
N PHE A 37 -3.91 8.86 0.92
CA PHE A 37 -2.54 8.42 0.62
C PHE A 37 -2.45 6.90 0.56
N ARG A 38 -2.13 6.37 -0.61
CA ARG A 38 -1.82 4.95 -0.75
C ARG A 38 -0.41 4.65 -0.21
N CYS A 39 -0.33 3.71 0.72
CA CYS A 39 0.94 3.24 1.28
C CYS A 39 0.99 1.71 1.40
N LEU A 40 2.20 1.19 1.49
CA LEU A 40 2.47 -0.14 2.02
C LEU A 40 2.89 0.01 3.48
N ALA A 41 2.23 -0.72 4.36
CA ALA A 41 2.55 -0.79 5.77
C ALA A 41 3.33 -2.07 6.08
N PHE A 42 4.45 -1.93 6.76
CA PHE A 42 5.29 -3.05 7.18
C PHE A 42 5.43 -3.03 8.70
N ARG A 43 5.32 -4.21 9.30
CA ARG A 43 5.50 -4.39 10.73
C ARG A 43 6.46 -5.53 11.02
N CYS A 44 7.44 -5.28 11.87
CA CYS A 44 8.30 -6.30 12.47
C CYS A 44 8.43 -6.04 13.96
N GLY A 45 7.75 -6.83 14.79
CA GLY A 45 7.61 -6.55 16.22
C GLY A 45 6.97 -5.17 16.45
N ASP A 46 7.71 -4.30 17.13
CA ASP A 46 7.31 -2.93 17.46
C ASP A 46 7.74 -1.90 16.42
N ALA A 47 8.52 -2.31 15.41
CA ALA A 47 8.92 -1.42 14.33
C ALA A 47 7.85 -1.41 13.22
N ILE A 48 7.36 -0.20 12.90
CA ILE A 48 6.42 0.08 11.82
C ILE A 48 7.10 0.97 10.78
N ASP A 49 6.88 0.67 9.50
CA ASP A 49 7.26 1.53 8.38
C ASP A 49 6.09 1.69 7.41
N LEU A 50 5.84 2.93 6.99
CA LEU A 50 4.81 3.27 6.00
C LEU A 50 5.52 3.84 4.78
N THR A 51 5.38 3.20 3.63
CA THR A 51 6.03 3.62 2.39
C THR A 51 4.99 4.03 1.35
N SER A 52 5.08 5.25 0.83
CA SER A 52 4.23 5.73 -0.26
C SER A 52 4.46 4.99 -1.58
N LYS A 53 3.56 5.16 -2.56
CA LYS A 53 3.75 4.66 -3.94
C LYS A 53 5.11 5.03 -4.55
N SER A 54 5.64 6.21 -4.23
CA SER A 54 6.93 6.71 -4.75
C SER A 54 8.17 6.22 -3.96
N GLY A 55 8.00 5.33 -2.98
CA GLY A 55 9.08 4.83 -2.13
C GLY A 55 9.47 5.75 -0.97
N LYS A 56 8.84 6.92 -0.84
CA LYS A 56 9.09 7.86 0.28
C LYS A 56 8.39 7.38 1.55
N SER A 57 9.06 7.49 2.70
CA SER A 57 8.47 7.20 4.01
C SER A 57 7.36 8.18 4.35
N LEU A 58 6.26 7.66 4.90
CA LEU A 58 5.08 8.38 5.36
C LEU A 58 4.94 8.39 6.89
N ALA A 59 5.73 7.61 7.63
CA ALA A 59 5.60 7.46 9.08
C ALA A 59 5.63 8.80 9.83
N ARG A 60 6.45 9.77 9.38
CA ARG A 60 6.52 11.11 9.98
C ARG A 60 5.24 11.94 9.84
N PHE A 61 4.38 11.61 8.89
CA PHE A 61 3.14 12.35 8.61
C PHE A 61 1.93 11.71 9.29
N PHE A 62 2.03 10.44 9.70
CA PHE A 62 0.97 9.65 10.33
C PHE A 62 1.51 8.91 11.57
N PRO A 63 1.93 9.63 12.62
CA PRO A 63 2.49 9.03 13.83
C PRO A 63 1.48 8.21 14.66
N GLU A 64 0.19 8.37 14.39
CA GLU A 64 -0.91 7.66 15.04
C GLU A 64 -1.18 6.25 14.49
N VAL A 65 -0.55 5.89 13.37
CA VAL A 65 -0.69 4.60 12.66
C VAL A 65 0.40 3.64 13.11
#